data_AF-A0A074VL17-F1
#
_entry.id   AF-A0A074VL17-F1
#
_cell.length_a   1.000
_cell.length_b   1.000
_cell.length_c   1.000
_cell.angle_alpha   90.00
_cell.angle_beta   90.00
_cell.angle_gamma   90.00
#
_symmetry.space_group_name_H-M   'P 1'
#
loop_
_entity.id
_entity.type
_entity.pdbx_description
1 polymer ?
#
loop_
_entity_poly.entity_id
_entity_poly.type
_entity_poly.pdbx_seq_one_letter_code
_entity_poly.pdbx_strand_id
1 'polypeptide(L)' 'MEDYSKGLWMAAKVYSVLISDHPKTIILKSTHKKDPAKFTVNKAVLCHYSSFFEKAFDGNWKESHEMKVEFEVDISQ' A
#
# COMPACT_ATOMS: atom_id res chain seq x y z
N MET A 1 -30.10 13.81 8.32
CA MET A 1 -28.72 14.15 8.68
C MET A 1 -27.84 13.15 7.96
N GLU A 2 -27.10 13.58 6.95
CA GLU A 2 -26.15 12.70 6.27
C GLU A 2 -25.03 12.36 7.24
N ASP A 3 -24.71 11.07 7.33
CA ASP A 3 -23.67 10.57 8.21
C ASP A 3 -22.30 10.79 7.56
N TYR A 4 -21.77 12.00 7.74
CA TYR A 4 -20.44 12.39 7.28
C TYR A 4 -19.30 11.62 7.98
N SER A 5 -19.60 10.80 9.00
CA SER A 5 -18.60 9.94 9.65
C SER A 5 -18.17 8.75 8.80
N LYS A 6 -18.90 8.44 7.72
CA LYS A 6 -18.54 7.37 6.77
C LYS A 6 -17.26 7.65 5.95
N GLY A 7 -16.77 8.89 5.94
CA GLY A 7 -15.57 9.30 5.19
C GLY A 7 -14.51 10.03 6.02
N LEU A 8 -14.83 10.46 7.25
CA LEU A 8 -13.85 10.96 8.21
C LEU A 8 -13.12 9.75 8.76
N TRP A 9 -12.05 9.38 8.04
CA TRP A 9 -11.00 8.45 8.39
C TRP A 9 -11.19 7.79 9.75
N MET A 10 -11.24 6.46 9.75
CA MET A 10 -10.89 5.63 10.89
C MET A 10 -9.41 5.87 11.26
N ALA A 11 -9.00 7.11 11.52
CA ALA A 11 -7.67 7.54 11.90
C ALA A 11 -7.23 6.76 13.13
N ALA A 12 -8.15 6.46 14.05
CA ALA A 12 -7.91 5.54 15.16
C ALA A 12 -7.51 4.13 14.70
N LYS A 13 -8.15 3.58 13.65
CA LYS A 13 -7.81 2.25 13.11
C LYS A 13 -6.51 2.28 12.31
N VAL A 14 -6.29 3.29 11.47
CA VAL A 14 -5.01 3.47 10.76
C VAL A 14 -3.87 3.65 11.76
N TYR A 15 -4.05 4.48 12.80
CA TYR A 15 -3.10 4.68 13.88
C TYR A 15 -2.85 3.38 14.66
N SER A 16 -3.89 2.61 14.99
CA SER A 16 -3.73 1.30 15.62
C SER A 16 -2.92 0.33 14.75
N VAL A 17 -3.15 0.32 13.45
CA VAL A 17 -2.41 -0.52 12.48
C VAL A 17 -0.96 -0.06 12.34
N LEU A 18 -0.71 1.25 12.39
CA LEU A 18 0.64 1.83 12.29
C LEU A 18 1.50 1.64 13.54
N ILE A 19 0.89 1.45 14.71
CA ILE A 19 1.58 1.38 16.02
C ILE A 19 1.70 -0.04 16.55
N SER A 20 0.75 -0.91 16.22
CA SER A 20 0.72 -2.29 16.71
C SER A 20 1.72 -3.20 16.00
N ASP A 21 2.01 -2.94 14.72
CA ASP A 21 2.96 -3.72 13.93
C ASP A 21 4.17 -2.84 13.67
N HIS A 22 5.38 -3.31 14.06
CA HIS A 22 6.63 -2.65 13.69
C HIS A 22 6.55 -2.26 12.20
N PRO A 23 6.58 -0.96 11.84
CA PRO A 23 6.04 -0.50 10.57
C PRO A 23 6.83 -1.12 9.42
N LYS A 24 6.33 -2.24 8.89
CA LYS A 24 6.90 -2.92 7.73
C LYS A 24 6.63 -1.99 6.55
N THR A 25 7.70 -1.42 6.03
CA THR A 25 7.64 -0.54 4.87
C THR A 25 7.95 -1.36 3.63
N ILE A 26 7.20 -1.07 2.57
CA ILE A 26 7.36 -1.67 1.26
C ILE A 26 7.67 -0.58 0.25
N ILE A 27 8.42 -0.95 -0.78
CA ILE A 27 8.81 -0.03 -1.84
C ILE A 27 7.95 -0.32 -3.06
N LEU A 28 7.23 0.71 -3.49
CA LEU A 28 6.53 0.73 -4.76
C LEU A 28 7.38 1.51 -5.76
N LYS A 29 7.65 0.93 -6.94
CA LYS A 29 8.34 1.64 -8.02
C LYS A 29 7.47 1.68 -9.27
N SER A 30 7.34 2.87 -9.83
CA SER A 30 6.83 3.08 -11.17
C SER A 30 7.99 2.96 -12.16
N THR A 31 7.85 2.11 -13.18
CA THR A 31 8.84 1.96 -14.26
C THR A 31 8.58 2.90 -15.44
N HIS A 32 7.79 3.96 -15.24
CA HIS A 32 7.48 4.94 -16.28
C HIS A 32 8.75 5.55 -16.90
N LYS A 33 8.88 5.44 -18.23
CA LYS A 33 10.11 5.79 -18.97
C LYS A 33 10.51 7.26 -18.85
N LYS A 34 9.56 8.16 -18.61
CA LYS A 34 9.81 9.61 -18.53
C LYS A 34 10.16 10.08 -17.11
N ASP A 35 9.67 9.39 -16.08
CA ASP A 35 9.92 9.75 -14.68
C ASP A 35 9.63 8.54 -13.76
N PRO A 36 10.66 7.75 -13.39
CA PRO A 36 10.49 6.63 -12.48
C PRO A 36 10.30 7.15 -11.05
N ALA A 37 9.11 6.91 -10.49
CA ALA A 37 8.79 7.31 -9.12
C ALA A 37 8.96 6.13 -8.14
N LYS A 38 9.51 6.42 -6.96
CA LYS A 38 9.66 5.45 -5.86
C LYS A 38 8.93 5.94 -4.62
N PHE A 39 8.05 5.09 -4.09
CA PHE A 39 7.26 5.39 -2.89
C PHE A 39 7.58 4.38 -1.80
N THR A 40 7.83 4.88 -0.60
CA THR A 40 7.93 4.05 0.61
C THR A 40 6.61 4.15 1.34
N VAL A 41 5.88 3.03 1.45
CA VAL A 41 4.55 3.01 2.07
C VAL A 41 4.48 1.94 3.16
N ASN A 42 3.57 2.12 4.11
CA ASN A 42 3.33 1.12 5.14
C ASN A 42 2.57 -0.08 4.56
N LYS A 43 3.10 -1.29 4.75
CA LYS A 43 2.53 -2.55 4.24
C LYS A 43 1.12 -2.76 4.74
N ALA A 44 0.89 -2.61 6.05
CA ALA A 44 -0.38 -2.93 6.66
C ALA A 44 -1.48 -1.98 6.18
N VAL A 45 -1.17 -0.69 6.04
CA VAL A 45 -2.10 0.29 5.41
C VAL A 45 -2.38 -0.09 3.97
N LEU A 46 -1.36 -0.41 3.16
CA LEU A 46 -1.56 -0.74 1.75
C LEU A 46 -2.40 -2.01 1.56
N CYS A 47 -2.12 -3.06 2.34
CA CYS A 47 -2.86 -4.33 2.28
C CYS A 47 -4.30 -4.16 2.76
N HIS A 48 -4.53 -3.31 3.78
CA HIS A 48 -5.87 -3.03 4.28
C HIS A 48 -6.81 -2.45 3.19
N TYR A 49 -6.28 -1.56 2.35
CA TYR A 49 -7.05 -0.93 1.28
C TYR A 49 -7.01 -1.69 -0.05
N SER A 50 -6.15 -2.69 -0.19
CA SER A 50 -5.98 -3.42 -1.44
C SER A 50 -5.65 -4.88 -1.20
N SER A 51 -6.63 -5.73 -1.49
CA SER A 51 -6.48 -7.18 -1.47
C SER A 51 -5.46 -7.70 -2.49
N PHE A 52 -5.12 -6.91 -3.51
CA PHE A 52 -4.01 -7.20 -4.41
C PHE A 52 -2.69 -7.20 -3.65
N PHE A 53 -2.39 -6.13 -2.90
CA PHE A 53 -1.15 -6.02 -2.15
C PHE A 53 -1.11 -6.97 -0.97
N GLU A 54 -2.25 -7.23 -0.32
CA GLU A 54 -2.36 -8.29 0.68
C GLU A 54 -1.87 -9.63 0.12
N LYS A 55 -2.39 -10.07 -1.03
CA LYS A 55 -1.97 -11.32 -1.68
C LYS A 55 -0.54 -11.29 -2.17
N ALA A 56 -0.08 -10.16 -2.71
CA ALA A 56 1.29 -10.01 -3.20
C ALA A 56 2.32 -10.13 -2.06
N PHE A 57 2.01 -9.63 -0.87
CA PHE A 57 2.94 -9.59 0.26
C PHE A 57 2.71 -10.66 1.33
N ASP A 58 1.61 -11.40 1.28
CA ASP A 58 1.32 -12.53 2.18
C ASP A 58 1.32 -13.90 1.45
N GLY A 59 1.54 -13.89 0.14
CA GLY A 59 1.67 -15.09 -0.69
C GLY A 59 3.11 -15.60 -0.86
N ASN A 60 3.28 -16.62 -1.70
CA ASN A 60 4.58 -17.23 -2.02
C ASN A 60 5.31 -16.54 -3.19
N TRP A 61 5.00 -15.27 -3.44
CA TRP A 61 5.50 -14.55 -4.59
C TRP A 61 6.85 -13.90 -4.26
N LYS A 62 7.60 -13.47 -5.28
CA LYS A 62 8.91 -12.84 -5.07
C LYS A 62 8.78 -11.56 -4.23
N GLU A 63 7.68 -10.85 -4.41
CA GLU A 63 7.29 -9.61 -3.77
C GLU A 63 7.14 -9.75 -2.24
N SER A 64 6.68 -10.90 -1.75
CA SER A 64 6.56 -11.16 -0.31
C SER A 64 7.91 -11.36 0.37
N HIS A 65 8.89 -11.90 -0.36
CA HIS A 65 10.26 -12.09 0.12
C HIS A 65 11.06 -10.79 0.02
N GLU A 66 10.90 -10.04 -1.07
CA GLU A 66 11.67 -8.82 -1.32
C GLU A 66 11.07 -7.56 -0.71
N MET A 67 9.81 -7.62 -0.24
CA MET A 67 9.04 -6.48 0.28
C MET A 67 9.03 -5.30 -0.70
N LYS A 68 9.01 -5.61 -1.99
CA LYS A 68 9.12 -4.68 -3.13
C LYS A 68 8.14 -5.10 -4.21
N VAL A 69 7.47 -4.12 -4.81
CA VAL A 69 6.64 -4.34 -6.02
C VAL A 69 7.03 -3.27 -7.03
N GLU A 70 7.28 -3.70 -8.26
CA GLU A 70 7.55 -2.84 -9.39
C GLU A 70 6.39 -2.99 -10.37
N PHE A 71 5.82 -1.88 -10.81
CA PHE A 71 4.73 -1.88 -11.76
C PHE A 71 4.93 -0.80 -12.82
N GLU A 72 4.57 -1.16 -14.06
CA GLU A 72 4.51 -0.21 -15.16
C GLU A 72 3.15 0.50 -15.07
N VAL A 73 3.18 1.78 -14.71
CA VAL A 73 1.99 2.60 -14.74
C VAL A 73 1.83 3.11 -16.17
N ASP A 74 0.91 2.51 -16.93
CA ASP A 74 0.39 3.13 -18.14
C ASP A 74 -0.67 4.16 -17.72
N ILE A 75 -0.32 5.43 -17.78
CA ILE A 75 -1.21 6.56 -17.47
C ILE A 75 -1.98 7.02 -18.72
N SER A 76 -2.21 6.15 -19.70
CA SER A 76 -3.21 6.40 -20.75
C SER A 76 -4.62 6.38 -20.15
N GLN A 77 -5.00 7.46 -19.46
CA GLN A 77 -6.38 7.85 -19.18
C GLN A 77 -6.67 9.19 -19.83
#